data_AF-A0A4S4FPT0-F1
#
_entry.id   AF-A0A4S4FPT0-F1
#
_cell.length_a   1.000
_cell.length_b   1.000
_cell.length_c   1.000
_cell.angle_alpha   90.00
_cell.angle_beta   90.00
_cell.angle_gamma   90.00
#
_symmetry.space_group_name_H-M   'P 1'
#
loop_
_entity.id
_entity.type
_entity.pdbx_description
1 polymer ?
#
loop_
_entity_poly.entity_id
_entity_poly.type
_entity_poly.pdbx_seq_one_letter_code
_entity_poly.pdbx_strand_id
1 'polypeptide(L)'
;MAWFQRGAAADVPDGMRFSKSDSGKADLNDYAFDLRPKNAKVSIRLAGSDPRQDEIARLAGNADLQTAGGRRTLEEERTDAPMEVRLFADARISGVVGMVPRGFESAVTEALNRLEEAGRKPRIPVRIVSTRHGYRVDLLVGSTR
;
A
#
# COMPACT_ATOMS: atom_id res chain seq x y z
N MET A 1 35.97 23.53 6.93
CA MET A 1 34.91 23.32 7.93
C MET A 1 33.57 23.70 7.30
N ALA A 2 32.62 22.79 7.40
CA ALA A 2 31.17 22.98 7.49
C ALA A 2 30.43 24.05 6.66
N TRP A 3 29.68 23.63 5.64
CA TRP A 3 28.26 23.17 5.65
C TRP A 3 27.32 24.33 5.25
N PHE A 4 27.02 24.42 3.94
CA PHE A 4 25.99 25.29 3.37
C PHE A 4 24.61 24.88 3.90
N GLN A 5 23.89 25.81 4.51
CA GLN A 5 22.56 25.60 5.06
C GLN A 5 21.49 26.03 4.05
N ARG A 6 20.87 25.01 3.44
CA ARG A 6 19.42 24.83 3.26
C ARG A 6 18.67 25.92 2.48
N GLY A 7 18.49 25.67 1.17
CA GLY A 7 17.41 26.26 0.39
C GLY A 7 16.05 25.78 0.93
N ALA A 8 15.22 26.74 1.32
CA ALA A 8 13.83 26.51 1.73
C ALA A 8 13.01 26.14 0.49
N ALA A 9 12.56 24.88 0.47
CA ALA A 9 11.67 24.36 -0.56
C ALA A 9 10.26 24.94 -0.39
N ALA A 10 9.71 25.40 -1.52
CA ALA A 10 8.39 25.91 -1.76
C ALA A 10 7.24 25.27 -0.94
N ASP A 11 6.36 26.18 -0.50
CA ASP A 11 4.96 26.03 -0.09
C ASP A 11 4.20 24.96 -0.88
N VAL A 12 3.97 23.82 -0.24
CA VAL A 12 2.99 22.80 -0.63
C VAL A 12 2.14 22.58 0.63
N PRO A 13 0.81 22.51 0.54
CA PRO A 13 -0.08 22.34 1.70
C PRO A 13 0.37 21.15 2.55
N ASP A 14 0.52 21.43 3.84
CA ASP A 14 1.17 20.59 4.86
C ASP A 14 0.26 19.42 5.28
N GLY A 15 0.08 18.43 4.39
CA GLY A 15 -0.89 17.35 4.60
C GLY A 15 -0.48 15.94 4.19
N MET A 16 0.58 15.73 3.40
CA MET A 16 0.98 14.36 3.02
C MET A 16 2.42 14.23 2.52
N ARG A 17 3.38 14.92 3.15
CA ARG A 17 4.81 14.68 2.91
C ARG A 17 5.30 13.56 3.84
N PHE A 18 5.14 12.31 3.40
CA PHE A 18 5.78 11.19 4.09
C PHE A 18 7.30 11.34 4.04
N SER A 19 7.99 10.87 5.08
CA SER A 19 9.45 10.76 5.05
C SER A 19 9.87 9.93 3.82
N LYS A 20 11.09 10.11 3.28
CA LYS A 20 11.55 9.34 2.11
C LYS A 20 11.43 7.82 2.33
N SER A 21 11.53 7.38 3.58
CA SER A 21 11.33 6.01 4.04
C SER A 21 9.87 5.56 4.18
N ASP A 22 8.90 6.47 4.15
CA ASP A 22 7.46 6.22 4.35
C ASP A 22 6.59 6.61 3.14
N SER A 23 7.22 7.01 2.04
CA SER A 23 6.58 7.29 0.75
C SER A 23 6.01 6.04 0.06
N GLY A 24 6.18 4.85 0.66
CA GLY A 24 5.87 3.57 0.03
C GLY A 24 6.85 3.23 -1.09
N LYS A 25 6.75 2.02 -1.65
CA LYS A 25 7.65 1.56 -2.71
C LYS A 25 6.93 0.61 -3.65
N ALA A 26 6.89 0.97 -4.93
CA ALA A 26 6.46 0.10 -6.02
C ALA A 26 7.22 0.52 -7.29
N ASP A 27 7.34 -0.39 -8.25
CA ASP A 27 8.02 -0.13 -9.52
C ASP A 27 7.08 -0.48 -10.67
N LEU A 28 6.77 0.47 -11.55
CA LEU A 28 5.92 0.23 -12.73
C LEU A 28 6.61 -0.71 -13.73
N ASN A 29 7.94 -0.82 -13.71
CA ASN A 29 8.67 -1.77 -14.56
C ASN A 29 8.37 -3.22 -14.19
N ASP A 30 7.85 -3.49 -12.99
CA ASP A 30 7.41 -4.82 -12.57
C ASP A 30 6.06 -5.23 -13.19
N TYR A 31 5.42 -4.33 -13.94
CA TYR A 31 4.11 -4.54 -14.58
C TYR A 31 4.24 -4.54 -16.11
N ALA A 32 3.38 -5.32 -16.76
CA ALA A 32 3.16 -5.23 -18.20
C ALA A 32 2.18 -4.09 -18.53
N PHE A 33 1.97 -3.83 -19.82
CA PHE A 33 1.14 -2.70 -20.30
C PHE A 33 -0.30 -2.72 -19.77
N ASP A 34 -0.82 -3.88 -19.39
CA ASP A 34 -2.14 -4.11 -18.80
C ASP A 34 -2.14 -4.03 -17.26
N LEU A 35 -1.08 -3.46 -16.66
CA LEU A 35 -0.87 -3.45 -15.20
C LEU A 35 -0.88 -4.86 -14.59
N ARG A 36 -0.57 -5.88 -15.39
CA ARG A 36 -0.39 -7.24 -14.89
C ARG A 36 1.01 -7.39 -14.31
N PRO A 37 1.14 -7.89 -13.07
CA PRO A 37 2.44 -8.17 -12.49
C PRO A 37 3.21 -9.17 -13.37
N LYS A 38 4.46 -8.85 -13.72
CA LYS A 38 5.32 -9.74 -14.51
C LYS A 38 5.63 -11.04 -13.78
N ASN A 39 5.71 -10.99 -12.45
CA ASN A 39 6.12 -12.10 -11.60
C ASN A 39 5.25 -12.20 -10.33
N ALA A 40 5.21 -13.40 -9.72
CA ALA A 40 4.52 -13.62 -8.44
C ALA A 40 5.14 -12.87 -7.25
N LYS A 41 6.39 -12.39 -7.41
CA LYS A 41 7.15 -11.68 -6.36
C LYS A 41 6.88 -10.19 -6.31
N VAL A 42 6.15 -9.65 -7.28
CA VAL A 42 5.85 -8.21 -7.35
C VAL A 42 5.00 -7.82 -6.15
N SER A 43 5.45 -6.79 -5.43
CA SER A 43 4.75 -6.27 -4.26
C SER A 43 4.73 -4.76 -4.26
N ILE A 44 3.68 -4.20 -3.65
CA ILE A 44 3.55 -2.76 -3.40
C ILE A 44 3.70 -2.54 -1.91
N ARG A 45 4.73 -1.80 -1.50
CA ARG A 45 4.87 -1.33 -0.13
C ARG A 45 4.00 -0.11 0.11
N LEU A 46 3.15 -0.19 1.13
CA LEU A 46 2.29 0.92 1.52
C LEU A 46 3.09 2.13 2.01
N ALA A 47 2.52 3.30 1.76
CA ALA A 47 2.93 4.57 2.32
C ALA A 47 2.18 4.89 3.62
N GLY A 48 2.72 5.77 4.46
CA GLY A 48 2.01 6.23 5.66
C GLY A 48 1.83 5.15 6.73
N SER A 49 2.76 4.19 6.81
CA SER A 49 2.74 3.13 7.83
C SER A 49 3.44 3.57 9.12
N ASP A 50 4.30 4.60 9.08
CA ASP A 50 5.02 5.12 10.26
C ASP A 50 4.10 5.59 11.42
N PRO A 51 2.99 6.32 11.20
CA PRO A 51 2.12 6.69 12.32
C PRO A 51 1.23 5.54 12.83
N ARG A 52 1.28 4.35 12.20
CA ARG A 52 0.35 3.24 12.46
C ARG A 52 1.03 1.97 12.95
N GLN A 53 2.24 2.12 13.50
CA GLN A 53 3.09 1.01 13.93
C GLN A 53 2.45 0.11 14.98
N ASP A 54 1.68 0.67 15.92
CA ASP A 54 0.99 -0.10 16.95
C ASP A 54 -0.05 -1.05 16.36
N GLU A 55 -0.81 -0.60 15.37
CA GLU A 55 -1.80 -1.43 14.68
C GLU A 55 -1.10 -2.51 13.84
N ILE A 56 -0.04 -2.15 13.13
CA ILE A 56 0.73 -3.12 12.32
C ILE A 56 1.41 -4.16 13.23
N ALA A 57 1.93 -3.76 14.39
CA ALA A 57 2.56 -4.66 15.35
C ALA A 57 1.57 -5.70 15.90
N ARG A 58 0.32 -5.30 16.18
CA ARG A 58 -0.75 -6.23 16.57
C ARG A 58 -1.04 -7.26 15.47
N LEU A 59 -0.91 -6.85 14.21
CA LEU A 59 -1.20 -7.70 13.05
C LEU A 59 -0.02 -8.58 12.65
N ALA A 60 1.22 -8.21 12.97
CA ALA A 60 2.44 -8.91 12.56
C ALA A 60 2.53 -10.39 13.00
N GLY A 61 1.76 -10.78 14.03
CA GLY A 61 1.67 -12.16 14.49
C GLY A 61 0.73 -13.07 13.66
N ASN A 62 -0.01 -12.52 12.70
CA ASN A 62 -0.98 -13.27 11.91
C ASN A 62 -0.36 -13.71 10.58
N ALA A 63 -0.50 -15.00 10.25
CA ALA A 63 0.06 -15.58 9.03
C ALA A 63 -0.79 -15.28 7.77
N ASP A 64 -2.10 -15.14 7.91
CA ASP A 64 -3.06 -15.05 6.81
C ASP A 64 -3.66 -13.64 6.66
N LEU A 65 -2.81 -12.64 6.52
CA LEU A 65 -3.23 -11.26 6.29
C LEU A 65 -3.63 -11.03 4.84
N GLN A 66 -4.80 -10.42 4.64
CA GLN A 66 -5.30 -10.06 3.33
C GLN A 66 -5.87 -8.64 3.35
N THR A 67 -6.00 -7.97 2.21
CA THR A 67 -6.68 -6.67 2.17
C THR A 67 -8.15 -6.81 2.55
N ALA A 68 -8.59 -5.97 3.49
CA ALA A 68 -9.99 -5.83 3.89
C ALA A 68 -10.59 -4.63 3.15
N GLY A 69 -11.38 -4.92 2.12
CA GLY A 69 -11.91 -3.88 1.24
C GLY A 69 -10.84 -3.42 0.25
N GLY A 70 -11.28 -3.15 -0.97
CA GLY A 70 -10.40 -2.79 -2.07
C GLY A 70 -11.10 -2.12 -3.24
N ARG A 71 -12.44 -2.11 -3.27
CA ARG A 71 -13.15 -1.25 -4.19
C ARG A 71 -13.29 0.13 -3.56
N ARG A 72 -12.68 1.14 -4.20
CA ARG A 72 -13.11 2.53 -4.01
C ARG A 72 -14.62 2.59 -4.25
N THR A 73 -15.34 3.27 -3.38
CA THR A 73 -16.69 3.70 -3.68
C THR A 73 -16.64 4.80 -4.75
N LEU A 74 -17.69 4.94 -5.57
CA LEU A 74 -17.78 5.93 -6.66
C LEU A 74 -17.55 7.39 -6.21
N GLU A 75 -17.70 7.69 -4.91
CA GLU A 75 -17.40 9.00 -4.33
C GLU A 75 -15.90 9.23 -4.06
N GLU A 76 -15.16 8.18 -3.69
CA GLU A 76 -13.72 8.27 -3.39
C GLU A 76 -12.88 8.50 -4.67
N GLU A 77 -13.36 8.00 -5.81
CA GLU A 77 -12.75 8.25 -7.13
C GLU A 77 -12.94 9.70 -7.60
N ARG A 78 -14.05 10.34 -7.24
CA ARG A 78 -14.35 11.73 -7.62
C ARG A 78 -13.54 12.77 -6.85
N THR A 79 -12.92 12.38 -5.74
CA THR A 79 -12.34 13.30 -4.75
C THR A 79 -10.80 13.22 -4.70
N ASP A 80 -10.15 12.45 -5.58
CA ASP A 80 -8.71 12.16 -5.54
C ASP A 80 -8.21 11.75 -4.13
N ALA A 81 -9.05 11.02 -3.39
CA ALA A 81 -8.72 10.60 -2.05
C ALA A 81 -7.64 9.50 -2.08
N PRO A 82 -6.64 9.55 -1.18
CA PRO A 82 -5.67 8.46 -1.02
C PRO A 82 -6.38 7.13 -0.78
N MET A 83 -5.93 6.07 -1.43
CA MET A 83 -6.50 4.74 -1.23
C MET A 83 -5.99 4.15 0.09
N GLU A 84 -6.78 4.31 1.15
CA GLU A 84 -6.50 3.71 2.46
C GLU A 84 -6.64 2.19 2.42
N VAL A 85 -5.70 1.48 3.06
CA VAL A 85 -5.69 0.03 3.11
C VAL A 85 -5.95 -0.44 4.54
N ARG A 86 -6.92 -1.34 4.69
CA ARG A 86 -7.20 -2.10 5.91
C ARG A 86 -6.86 -3.56 5.68
N LEU A 87 -6.59 -4.31 6.75
CA LEU A 87 -6.28 -5.73 6.68
C LEU A 87 -7.39 -6.57 7.31
N PHE A 88 -7.57 -7.77 6.77
CA PHE A 88 -8.40 -8.82 7.35
C PHE A 88 -7.47 -9.78 8.07
N ALA A 89 -7.68 -9.96 9.38
CA ALA A 89 -6.97 -10.91 10.23
C ALA A 89 -8.00 -11.68 11.06
N ASP A 90 -8.00 -13.02 10.98
CA ASP A 90 -8.82 -13.91 11.82
C ASP A 90 -10.27 -13.44 12.04
N ALA A 91 -10.97 -13.20 10.93
CA ALA A 91 -12.37 -12.76 10.88
C ALA A 91 -12.66 -11.31 11.30
N ARG A 92 -11.63 -10.50 11.60
CA ARG A 92 -11.77 -9.07 11.91
C ARG A 92 -11.11 -8.18 10.87
N ILE A 93 -11.72 -7.02 10.64
CA ILE A 93 -11.13 -5.93 9.85
C ILE A 93 -10.32 -5.06 10.82
N SER A 94 -9.07 -4.80 10.47
CA SER A 94 -8.18 -3.92 11.23
C SER A 94 -8.52 -2.44 11.01
N GLY A 95 -7.90 -1.56 11.80
CA GLY A 95 -7.75 -0.17 11.42
C GLY A 95 -7.00 -0.02 10.09
N VAL A 96 -6.97 1.20 9.55
CA VAL A 96 -6.14 1.48 8.36
C VAL A 96 -4.67 1.32 8.76
N VAL A 97 -3.89 0.63 7.92
CA VAL A 97 -2.47 0.28 8.16
C VAL A 97 -1.50 1.06 7.28
N GLY A 98 -2.03 1.78 6.30
CA GLY A 98 -1.28 2.58 5.34
C GLY A 98 -2.15 2.94 4.15
N MET A 99 -1.51 3.53 3.15
CA MET A 99 -2.13 3.97 1.91
C MET A 99 -1.36 3.42 0.72
N VAL A 100 -2.06 3.16 -0.38
CA VAL A 100 -1.40 2.82 -1.65
C VAL A 100 -0.60 4.04 -2.12
N PRO A 101 0.67 3.86 -2.55
CA PRO A 101 1.45 4.96 -3.10
C PRO A 101 0.77 5.57 -4.32
N ARG A 102 0.81 6.90 -4.45
CA ARG A 102 0.22 7.61 -5.59
C ARG A 102 0.81 7.11 -6.91
N GLY A 103 -0.04 6.94 -7.91
CA GLY A 103 0.31 6.40 -9.23
C GLY A 103 0.26 4.87 -9.33
N PHE A 104 0.04 4.17 -8.21
CA PHE A 104 -0.10 2.71 -8.16
C PHE A 104 -1.51 2.25 -7.78
N GLU A 105 -2.45 3.18 -7.58
CA GLU A 105 -3.84 2.85 -7.27
C GLU A 105 -4.47 2.01 -8.39
N SER A 106 -4.22 2.35 -9.66
CA SER A 106 -4.73 1.57 -10.80
C SER A 106 -4.21 0.14 -10.81
N ALA A 107 -2.95 -0.10 -10.43
CA ALA A 107 -2.39 -1.45 -10.38
C ALA A 107 -3.05 -2.31 -9.29
N VAL A 108 -3.47 -1.70 -8.18
CA VAL A 108 -4.23 -2.37 -7.12
C VAL A 108 -5.66 -2.64 -7.58
N THR A 109 -6.33 -1.67 -8.21
CA THR A 109 -7.67 -1.85 -8.77
C THR A 109 -7.71 -2.98 -9.79
N GLU A 110 -6.77 -2.99 -10.74
CA GLU A 110 -6.68 -4.07 -11.76
C GLU A 110 -6.38 -5.43 -11.15
N ALA A 111 -5.53 -5.50 -10.11
CA ALA A 111 -5.29 -6.74 -9.39
C ALA A 111 -6.57 -7.28 -8.72
N LEU A 112 -7.41 -6.41 -8.17
CA LEU A 112 -8.69 -6.78 -7.57
C LEU A 112 -9.71 -7.21 -8.64
N ASN A 113 -9.85 -6.45 -9.73
CA ASN A 113 -10.72 -6.80 -10.86
C ASN A 113 -10.38 -8.20 -11.38
N ARG A 114 -9.09 -8.50 -11.57
CA ARG A 114 -8.65 -9.82 -12.03
C ARG A 114 -9.03 -10.96 -11.07
N LEU A 115 -8.94 -10.72 -9.77
CA LEU A 115 -9.38 -11.72 -8.78
C LEU A 115 -10.88 -11.98 -8.90
N GLU A 116 -11.69 -10.95 -9.14
CA GLU A 116 -13.13 -11.08 -9.31
C GLU A 116 -13.52 -11.77 -10.62
N GLU A 117 -12.88 -11.40 -11.72
CA GLU A 117 -13.04 -12.06 -13.02
C GLU A 117 -12.67 -13.55 -12.94
N ALA A 118 -11.66 -13.89 -12.12
CA ALA A 118 -11.28 -15.27 -11.83
C ALA A 118 -12.20 -15.98 -10.81
N GLY A 119 -13.27 -15.35 -10.34
CA GLY A 119 -14.20 -15.90 -9.35
C GLY A 119 -13.59 -16.07 -7.95
N ARG A 120 -12.44 -15.45 -7.68
CA ARG A 120 -11.77 -15.44 -6.38
C ARG A 120 -12.23 -14.24 -5.56
N LYS A 121 -12.05 -14.31 -4.25
CA LYS A 121 -12.34 -13.16 -3.38
C LYS A 121 -11.39 -12.01 -3.76
N PRO A 122 -11.87 -10.76 -3.92
CA PRO A 122 -11.05 -9.57 -4.23
C PRO A 122 -10.23 -9.14 -3.01
N ARG A 123 -9.27 -9.99 -2.63
CA ARG A 123 -8.43 -9.81 -1.46
C ARG A 123 -6.99 -10.11 -1.86
N ILE A 124 -6.15 -9.08 -1.80
CA ILE A 124 -4.73 -9.21 -2.11
C ILE A 124 -4.04 -9.72 -0.84
N PRO A 125 -3.24 -10.79 -0.91
CA PRO A 125 -2.44 -11.25 0.23
C PRO A 125 -1.46 -10.17 0.67
N VAL A 126 -1.24 -10.05 1.98
CA VAL A 126 -0.38 -9.01 2.57
C VAL A 126 0.72 -9.64 3.40
N ARG A 127 1.90 -9.05 3.34
CA ARG A 127 3.03 -9.41 4.19
C ARG A 127 3.45 -8.22 5.04
N ILE A 128 3.56 -8.43 6.34
CA ILE A 128 4.19 -7.47 7.24
C ILE A 128 5.68 -7.79 7.31
N VAL A 129 6.52 -6.77 7.13
CA VAL A 129 7.98 -6.88 7.14
C VAL A 129 8.51 -6.01 8.27
N SER A 130 9.25 -6.60 9.21
CA SER A 130 9.98 -5.84 10.23
C SER A 130 11.26 -5.25 9.64
N THR A 131 11.48 -3.97 9.88
CA THR A 131 12.69 -3.24 9.47
C THR A 131 13.29 -2.52 10.67
N ARG A 132 14.54 -2.04 10.53
CA ARG A 132 15.18 -1.22 11.59
C ARG A 132 14.40 0.05 11.94
N HIS A 133 13.52 0.51 11.05
CA HIS A 133 12.69 1.71 11.22
C HIS A 133 11.24 1.39 11.61
N GLY A 134 10.93 0.13 11.94
CA GLY A 134 9.57 -0.33 12.26
C GLY A 134 9.01 -1.31 11.23
N TYR A 135 7.73 -1.62 11.36
CA TYR A 135 6.98 -2.49 10.48
C TYR A 135 6.56 -1.79 9.19
N ARG A 136 6.66 -2.54 8.09
CA ARG A 136 6.20 -2.16 6.77
C ARG A 136 5.17 -3.16 6.27
N VAL A 137 4.24 -2.70 5.45
CA VAL A 137 3.18 -3.52 4.90
C VAL A 137 3.39 -3.62 3.38
N ASP A 138 3.62 -4.84 2.91
CA ASP A 138 3.84 -5.15 1.50
C ASP A 138 2.61 -5.92 0.97
N LEU A 139 1.88 -5.31 0.03
CA LEU A 139 0.80 -5.93 -0.74
C LEU A 139 1.41 -6.88 -1.77
N LEU A 140 1.09 -8.18 -1.69
CA LEU A 140 1.61 -9.20 -2.62
C LEU A 140 0.74 -9.29 -3.89
N VAL A 141 0.67 -8.19 -4.63
CA VAL A 141 -0.09 -8.09 -5.89
C VAL A 141 0.36 -9.11 -6.94
N GLY A 142 1.62 -9.54 -6.95
CA GLY A 142 2.11 -10.62 -7.81
C GLY A 142 1.39 -11.95 -7.61
N SER A 143 0.88 -12.22 -6.40
CA SER A 143 0.12 -13.43 -6.08
C SER A 143 -1.29 -13.47 -6.71
N THR A 144 -1.68 -12.39 -7.42
CA THR A 144 -2.97 -12.24 -8.11
C THR A 144 -2.89 -12.46 -9.62
N ARG A 145 -1.73 -12.87 -10.16
CA ARG A 145 -1.51 -13.13 -11.59
C ARG A 145 -2.44 -14.18 -12.18
#